data_AF-A0A0G1UB98-F1
#
_entry.id   AF-A0A0G1UB98-F1
#
_cell.length_a   1.000
_cell.length_b   1.000
_cell.length_c   1.000
_cell.angle_alpha   90.00
_cell.angle_beta   90.00
_cell.angle_gamma   90.00
#
_symmetry.space_group_name_H-M   'P 1'
#
loop_
_entity.id
_entity.type
_entity.pdbx_description
1 polymer ?
#
loop_
_entity_poly.entity_id
_entity_poly.type
_entity_poly.pdbx_seq_one_letter_code
_entity_poly.pdbx_strand_id
1 'polypeptide(L)'
;MADGSGLCISHNPAAKDIKQLAVRKGGEAPKKVEAAANLPTVTITTKADVPTFLVAVIDELRAGQVDIKTANTLGYLAGVLIKAYETAEMEARIEEIERVVLERRTRYGG
;
A
#
# COMPACT_ATOMS: atom_id res chain seq x y z
N MET A 1 -2.93 37.43 -6.51
CA MET A 1 -3.71 38.51 -5.88
C MET A 1 -4.97 38.71 -6.70
N ALA A 2 -6.15 38.84 -6.07
CA ALA A 2 -7.43 38.96 -6.77
C ALA A 2 -7.45 40.25 -7.59
N ASP A 3 -7.98 40.18 -8.80
CA ASP A 3 -8.06 41.25 -9.81
C ASP A 3 -9.12 42.32 -9.47
N GLY A 4 -9.38 42.56 -8.19
CA GLY A 4 -10.40 43.51 -7.73
C GLY A 4 -11.85 43.08 -7.98
N SER A 5 -12.10 41.95 -8.67
CA SER A 5 -13.45 41.46 -9.01
C SER A 5 -14.23 40.85 -7.84
N GLY A 6 -13.58 40.61 -6.70
CA GLY A 6 -14.16 39.86 -5.59
C GLY A 6 -14.36 38.36 -5.87
N LEU A 7 -14.05 37.89 -7.08
CA LEU A 7 -14.17 36.49 -7.49
C LEU A 7 -12.80 35.81 -7.48
N CYS A 8 -12.76 34.56 -7.02
CA CYS A 8 -11.55 33.75 -7.13
C CYS A 8 -11.32 33.27 -8.58
N ILE A 9 -10.06 32.95 -8.93
CA ILE A 9 -9.65 32.52 -10.28
C ILE A 9 -10.51 31.38 -10.82
N SER A 10 -11.03 30.51 -9.95
CA SER A 10 -11.89 29.40 -10.32
C SER A 10 -13.28 29.82 -10.83
N HIS A 11 -13.79 30.98 -10.37
CA HIS A 11 -15.15 31.47 -10.62
C HIS A 11 -15.19 32.79 -11.40
N ASN A 12 -14.05 33.44 -11.63
CA ASN A 12 -13.97 34.65 -12.42
C ASN A 12 -13.91 34.32 -13.92
N PRO A 13 -14.91 34.71 -14.73
CA PRO A 13 -14.92 34.47 -16.18
C PRO A 13 -13.74 35.12 -16.91
N ALA A 14 -13.26 36.29 -16.44
CA ALA A 14 -12.11 36.98 -17.02
C ALA A 14 -10.79 36.24 -16.76
N ALA A 15 -10.74 35.38 -15.74
CA ALA A 15 -9.57 34.57 -15.41
C ALA A 15 -9.57 33.17 -16.07
N LYS A 16 -10.49 32.91 -17.00
CA LYS A 16 -10.66 31.60 -17.66
C LYS A 16 -9.36 31.10 -18.31
N ASP A 17 -8.67 31.95 -19.03
CA ASP A 17 -7.45 31.57 -19.76
C ASP A 17 -6.29 31.30 -18.79
N ILE A 18 -6.18 32.12 -17.74
CA ILE A 18 -5.20 31.93 -16.66
C ILE A 18 -5.45 30.60 -15.94
N LYS A 19 -6.71 30.27 -15.64
CA LYS A 19 -7.12 28.99 -15.05
C LYS A 19 -6.77 27.82 -15.97
N GLN A 20 -7.07 27.92 -17.28
CA GLN A 20 -6.75 26.86 -18.24
C GLN A 20 -5.24 26.63 -18.37
N LEU A 21 -4.44 27.70 -18.43
CA LEU A 21 -2.98 27.63 -18.43
C LEU A 21 -2.44 26.96 -17.17
N ALA A 22 -2.97 27.32 -15.99
CA ALA A 22 -2.58 26.71 -14.72
C ALA A 22 -2.92 25.21 -14.65
N VAL A 23 -4.10 24.81 -15.14
CA VAL A 23 -4.50 23.40 -15.19
C VAL A 23 -3.62 22.60 -16.14
N ARG A 24 -3.35 23.12 -17.35
CA ARG A 24 -2.44 22.49 -18.32
C ARG A 24 -1.05 22.32 -17.74
N LYS A 25 -0.48 23.40 -17.19
CA LYS A 25 0.83 23.38 -16.53
C LYS A 25 0.87 22.40 -15.36
N GLY A 26 -0.21 22.29 -14.59
CA GLY A 26 -0.33 21.30 -13.52
C GLY A 26 -0.43 19.85 -14.01
N GLY A 27 -1.04 19.61 -15.17
CA GLY A 27 -1.10 18.30 -15.81
C GLY A 27 0.19 17.89 -16.53
N GLU A 28 0.92 18.86 -17.08
CA GLU A 28 2.24 18.69 -17.72
C GLU A 28 3.38 18.63 -16.70
N ALA A 29 3.16 19.15 -15.48
CA ALA A 29 4.13 19.03 -14.41
C ALA A 29 4.42 17.55 -14.19
N PRO A 30 5.71 17.15 -14.19
CA PRO A 30 6.07 15.77 -13.93
C PRO A 30 5.47 15.40 -12.57
N LYS A 31 4.74 14.27 -12.52
CA LYS A 31 4.39 13.69 -11.23
C LYS A 31 5.72 13.55 -10.49
N LYS A 32 5.83 14.17 -9.32
CA LYS A 32 6.91 13.84 -8.37
C LYS A 32 6.70 12.39 -7.98
N VAL A 33 7.18 11.48 -8.82
CA VAL A 33 7.70 10.21 -8.36
C VAL A 33 9.00 10.65 -7.72
N GLU A 34 8.95 10.99 -6.43
CA GLU A 34 10.18 11.07 -5.66
C GLU A 34 10.72 9.64 -5.75
N ALA A 35 11.64 9.43 -6.71
CA ALA A 35 12.32 8.17 -6.90
C ALA A 35 12.82 7.81 -5.52
N ALA A 36 12.25 6.75 -4.94
CA ALA A 36 12.44 6.35 -3.56
C ALA A 36 13.94 6.46 -3.24
N ALA A 37 14.29 7.54 -2.54
CA ALA A 37 15.68 7.92 -2.36
C ALA A 37 16.27 6.89 -1.40
N ASN A 38 16.94 5.87 -1.94
CA ASN A 38 17.66 4.85 -1.18
C ASN A 38 16.90 4.33 0.05
N LEU A 39 15.60 4.04 -0.08
CA LEU A 39 14.90 3.38 1.02
C LEU A 39 15.50 1.98 1.17
N PRO A 40 15.95 1.59 2.37
CA PRO A 40 16.52 0.28 2.59
C PRO A 40 15.49 -0.80 2.23
N THR A 41 15.96 -1.84 1.55
CA THR A 41 15.09 -2.96 1.17
C THR A 41 14.50 -3.62 2.41
N VAL A 42 13.18 -3.57 2.54
CA VAL A 42 12.46 -4.35 3.55
C VAL A 42 12.30 -5.78 3.02
N THR A 43 12.77 -6.75 3.78
CA THR A 43 12.57 -8.18 3.50
C THR A 43 11.61 -8.76 4.53
N ILE A 44 10.45 -9.25 4.09
CA ILE A 44 9.48 -9.98 4.91
C ILE A 44 9.53 -11.42 4.43
N THR A 45 10.02 -12.34 5.25
CA THR A 45 10.15 -13.76 4.91
C THR A 45 9.08 -14.60 5.57
N THR A 46 8.62 -14.18 6.75
CA THR A 46 7.60 -14.86 7.53
C THR A 46 6.53 -13.88 8.02
N LYS A 47 5.37 -14.42 8.42
CA LYS A 47 4.32 -13.62 9.07
C LYS A 47 4.80 -12.92 10.36
N ALA A 48 5.82 -13.47 11.02
CA ALA A 48 6.36 -12.92 12.27
C ALA A 48 7.17 -11.63 12.05
N ASP A 49 7.59 -11.34 10.81
CA ASP A 49 8.33 -10.13 10.48
C ASP A 49 7.39 -8.92 10.29
N VAL A 50 6.12 -9.18 9.96
CA VAL A 50 5.13 -8.14 9.64
C VAL A 50 4.88 -7.16 10.80
N PRO A 51 4.77 -7.57 12.07
CA PRO A 51 4.64 -6.63 13.19
C PRO A 51 5.82 -5.66 13.29
N THR A 52 7.05 -6.15 13.20
CA THR A 52 8.26 -5.31 13.25
C THR A 52 8.29 -4.31 12.09
N PHE A 53 7.92 -4.76 10.89
CA PHE A 53 7.76 -3.88 9.74
C PHE A 53 6.71 -2.78 9.97
N LEU A 54 5.53 -3.13 10.47
CA LEU A 54 4.46 -2.16 10.70
C LEU A 54 4.83 -1.13 11.79
N VAL A 55 5.56 -1.54 12.83
CA VAL A 55 6.07 -0.61 13.84
C VAL A 55 7.01 0.41 13.22
N ALA A 56 7.93 -0.01 12.35
CA ALA A 56 8.84 0.91 11.65
C ALA A 56 8.05 1.93 10.79
N VAL A 57 7.05 1.47 10.04
CA VAL A 57 6.19 2.37 9.22
C VAL A 57 5.42 3.36 10.10
N ILE A 58 4.93 2.94 11.27
CA ILE A 58 4.24 3.83 12.23
C ILE A 58 5.19 4.91 12.73
N ASP A 59 6.42 4.55 13.09
CA ASP A 59 7.40 5.49 13.61
C ASP A 59 7.85 6.48 12.53
N GLU A 60 8.11 6.01 11.31
CA GLU A 60 8.43 6.86 10.15
C GLU A 60 7.28 7.82 9.81
N LEU A 61 6.02 7.36 9.90
CA LEU A 61 4.84 8.19 9.62
C LEU A 61 4.71 9.29 10.68
N ARG A 62 4.91 8.95 11.95
CA ARG A 62 4.88 9.91 13.06
C ARG A 62 6.03 10.90 13.00
N ALA A 63 7.18 10.50 12.48
CA ALA A 63 8.33 11.36 12.23
C ALA A 63 8.18 12.24 10.97
N GLY A 64 7.14 12.03 10.16
CA GLY A 64 6.93 12.75 8.90
C GLY A 64 7.91 12.33 7.79
N GLN A 65 8.55 11.17 7.93
CA GLN A 65 9.51 10.62 6.97
C GLN A 65 8.82 9.85 5.83
N VAL A 66 7.58 9.40 6.05
CA VAL A 66 6.73 8.78 5.04
C VAL A 66 5.38 9.50 5.00
N ASP A 67 4.81 9.63 3.79
CA ASP A 67 3.49 10.24 3.63
C ASP A 67 2.36 9.24 3.93
N ILE A 68 1.18 9.76 4.27
CA ILE A 68 0.00 8.97 4.66
C ILE A 68 -0.41 7.99 3.54
N LYS A 69 -0.27 8.35 2.26
CA LYS A 69 -0.68 7.44 1.17
C LYS A 69 0.26 6.24 1.11
N THR A 70 1.56 6.49 1.21
CA THR A 70 2.56 5.41 1.26
C THR A 70 2.32 4.52 2.48
N ALA A 71 2.17 5.08 3.68
CA ALA A 71 1.90 4.30 4.89
C ALA A 71 0.61 3.45 4.78
N ASN A 72 -0.46 4.00 4.23
CA ASN A 72 -1.70 3.27 3.98
C ASN A 72 -1.52 2.10 3.01
N THR A 73 -0.77 2.33 1.92
CA THR A 73 -0.46 1.27 0.95
C THR A 73 0.35 0.16 1.61
N LEU A 74 1.37 0.50 2.40
CA LEU A 74 2.19 -0.47 3.12
C LEU A 74 1.36 -1.30 4.11
N GLY A 75 0.49 -0.66 4.89
CA GLY A 75 -0.42 -1.35 5.81
C GLY A 75 -1.39 -2.29 5.09
N TYR A 76 -1.94 -1.87 3.95
CA TYR A 76 -2.80 -2.73 3.13
C TYR A 76 -2.06 -3.96 2.61
N LEU A 77 -0.87 -3.77 2.02
CA LEU A 77 -0.05 -4.87 1.49
C LEU A 77 0.40 -5.83 2.59
N ALA A 78 0.77 -5.32 3.76
CA ALA A 78 1.08 -6.15 4.93
C ALA A 78 -0.11 -7.04 5.33
N GLY A 79 -1.33 -6.51 5.31
CA GLY A 79 -2.55 -7.28 5.55
C GLY A 79 -2.80 -8.37 4.50
N VAL A 80 -2.55 -8.08 3.22
CA VAL A 80 -2.62 -9.08 2.14
C VAL A 80 -1.58 -10.18 2.36
N LEU A 81 -0.36 -9.81 2.76
CA LEU A 81 0.74 -10.74 2.98
C LEU A 81 0.49 -11.68 4.17
N ILE A 82 -0.04 -11.17 5.29
CA ILE A 82 -0.46 -12.00 6.43
C ILE A 82 -1.46 -13.06 5.97
N LYS A 83 -2.50 -12.67 5.20
CA LYS A 83 -3.50 -13.60 4.68
C LYS A 83 -2.92 -14.66 3.76
N ALA A 84 -1.92 -14.30 2.95
CA ALA A 84 -1.23 -15.26 2.10
C ALA A 84 -0.49 -16.31 2.93
N TYR A 85 0.21 -15.90 3.99
CA TYR A 85 0.87 -16.83 4.91
C TYR A 85 -0.14 -17.72 5.65
N GLU A 86 -1.22 -17.15 6.18
CA GLU A 86 -2.26 -17.91 6.87
C GLU A 86 -2.91 -18.95 5.96
N THR A 87 -3.22 -18.58 4.72
CA THR A 87 -3.77 -19.50 3.72
C THR A 87 -2.81 -20.65 3.42
N ALA A 88 -1.54 -20.35 3.15
CA ALA A 88 -0.53 -21.37 2.86
C ALA A 88 -0.31 -22.33 4.04
N GLU A 89 -0.30 -21.82 5.27
CA GLU A 89 -0.19 -22.66 6.47
C GLU A 89 -1.43 -23.55 6.68
N MET A 90 -2.63 -23.03 6.41
CA MET A 90 -3.86 -23.80 6.50
C MET A 90 -3.90 -24.92 5.44
N GLU A 91 -3.52 -24.62 4.20
CA GLU A 91 -3.43 -25.60 3.11
C GLU A 91 -2.44 -26.72 3.46
N ALA A 92 -1.25 -26.38 3.96
CA ALA A 92 -0.26 -27.37 4.37
C ALA A 92 -0.77 -28.30 5.50
N ARG A 93 -1.51 -27.75 6.46
CA ARG A 93 -2.12 -28.54 7.55
C ARG A 93 -3.25 -29.44 7.04
N ILE A 94 -4.03 -28.98 6.06
CA ILE A 94 -5.09 -29.80 5.43
C ILE A 94 -4.45 -30.96 4.68
N GLU A 95 -3.43 -30.70 3.86
CA GLU A 95 -2.70 -31.74 3.11
C GLU A 95 -2.12 -32.82 4.04
N GLU A 96 -1.57 -32.42 5.19
CA GLU A 96 -1.10 -33.35 6.21
C GLU A 96 -2.22 -34.21 6.81
N ILE A 97 -3.37 -33.61 7.12
CA ILE A 97 -4.54 -34.36 7.62
C ILE A 97 -5.05 -35.34 6.57
N GLU A 98 -5.18 -34.91 5.32
CA GLU A 98 -5.64 -35.74 4.20
C GLU A 98 -4.71 -36.95 4.00
N ARG A 99 -3.40 -36.74 4.04
CA ARG A 99 -2.39 -37.80 3.98
C ARG A 99 -2.60 -38.84 5.08
N VAL A 100 -2.71 -38.40 6.34
CA VAL A 100 -2.92 -39.30 7.49
C VAL A 100 -4.23 -40.07 7.39
N VAL A 101 -5.31 -39.43 6.91
CA VAL A 101 -6.61 -40.08 6.73
C VAL A 101 -6.55 -41.16 5.64
N LEU A 102 -5.90 -40.89 4.51
CA LEU A 102 -5.71 -41.84 3.41
C LEU A 102 -4.87 -43.05 3.86
N GLU A 103 -3.79 -42.82 4.60
CA GLU A 103 -2.95 -43.89 5.18
C GLU A 103 -3.75 -44.78 6.15
N ARG A 104 -4.61 -44.20 6.99
CA ARG A 104 -5.46 -44.99 7.90
C ARG A 104 -6.51 -45.80 7.14
N ARG A 105 -7.14 -45.21 6.12
CA ARG A 105 -8.14 -45.89 5.29
C ARG A 105 -7.56 -47.08 4.53
N THR A 106 -6.35 -46.94 3.99
CA THR A 106 -5.64 -48.02 3.32
C THR A 106 -5.19 -49.11 4.29
N ARG A 107 -4.86 -48.77 5.55
CA ARG A 107 -4.41 -49.73 6.57
C ARG A 107 -5.54 -50.59 7.18
N TYR A 108 -6.79 -50.10 7.22
CA TYR A 108 -7.93 -50.80 7.85
C TYR A 108 -9.08 -51.18 6.89
N GLY A 109 -8.96 -50.84 5.61
CA GLY A 109 -10.00 -51.06 4.59
C GLY A 109 -9.66 -52.13 3.54
N GLY A 110 -8.71 -53.02 3.82
CA GLY A 110 -8.37 -54.20 3.02
C GLY A 110 -8.91 -55.47 3.66
#